data_AF-A0A7Y1W950-F1
#
_entry.id   AF-A0A7Y1W950-F1
#
_cell.length_a   1.000
_cell.length_b   1.000
_cell.length_c   1.000
_cell.angle_alpha   90.00
_cell.angle_beta   90.00
_cell.angle_gamma   90.00
#
_symmetry.space_group_name_H-M   'P 1'
#
loop_
_entity.id
_entity.type
_entity.pdbx_description
1 polymer ?
#
loop_
_entity_poly.entity_id
_entity_poly.type
_entity_poly.pdbx_seq_one_letter_code
_entity_poly.pdbx_strand_id
1 'polypeptide(L)'
;MLKRIGLLILILVIAALMATFTAINTGMVDIDLAFAKFTKPLPLVLTITFALGWLFGILCMGVFALKLVNERRVLRRSLRLSQSEVTSLRGLPLSDAD
;
A
#
# COMPACT_ATOMS: atom_id res chain seq x y z
N MET A 1 -18.63 -13.46 15.89
CA MET A 1 -17.75 -14.50 16.48
C MET A 1 -17.12 -15.39 15.41
N LEU A 2 -17.89 -15.85 14.40
CA LEU A 2 -17.37 -16.68 13.29
C LEU A 2 -16.17 -16.06 12.53
N LYS A 3 -16.18 -14.74 12.28
CA LYS A 3 -15.04 -14.03 11.66
C LYS A 3 -13.74 -14.10 12.49
N ARG A 4 -13.84 -14.07 13.82
CA ARG A 4 -12.68 -14.18 14.72
C ARG A 4 -12.15 -15.61 14.80
N ILE A 5 -13.05 -16.59 14.80
CA ILE A 5 -12.69 -18.02 14.76
C ILE A 5 -12.03 -18.36 13.42
N GLY A 6 -12.60 -17.89 12.31
CA GLY A 6 -12.00 -18.07 10.98
C GLY A 6 -10.60 -17.44 10.87
N LEU A 7 -10.40 -16.24 11.45
CA LEU A 7 -9.09 -15.59 11.51
C LEU A 7 -8.09 -16.39 12.37
N LEU A 8 -8.52 -16.91 13.52
CA LEU A 8 -7.68 -17.78 14.35
C LEU A 8 -7.28 -19.07 13.61
N ILE A 9 -8.24 -19.73 12.96
CA ILE A 9 -7.96 -20.94 12.15
C ILE A 9 -6.97 -20.61 11.04
N LEU A 10 -7.17 -19.50 10.32
CA LEU A 10 -6.25 -19.06 9.26
C LEU A 10 -4.83 -18.83 9.81
N ILE A 11 -4.70 -18.14 10.95
CA ILE A 11 -3.39 -17.92 11.60
C ILE A 11 -2.75 -19.25 11.97
N LEU A 12 -3.51 -20.20 12.53
CA LEU A 12 -3.00 -21.52 12.89
C LEU A 12 -2.54 -22.32 11.65
N VAL A 13 -3.31 -22.27 10.56
CA VAL A 13 -2.92 -22.91 9.29
C VAL A 13 -1.64 -22.29 8.75
N ILE A 14 -1.54 -20.96 8.71
CA ILE A 14 -0.32 -20.27 8.26
C ILE A 14 0.87 -20.64 9.16
N ALA A 15 0.70 -20.66 10.48
CA ALA A 15 1.75 -21.03 11.42
C ALA A 15 2.21 -22.48 11.22
N ALA A 16 1.28 -23.42 11.03
CA ALA A 16 1.59 -24.82 10.74
C ALA A 16 2.35 -24.98 9.41
N LEU A 17 1.93 -24.24 8.36
CA LEU A 17 2.63 -24.22 7.07
C LEU A 17 4.04 -23.66 7.21
N MET A 18 4.23 -22.54 7.92
CA MET A 18 5.54 -21.94 8.17
C MET A 18 6.46 -22.86 8.96
N ALA A 19 5.95 -23.52 10.01
CA ALA A 19 6.71 -24.47 10.79
C ALA A 19 7.15 -25.68 9.95
N THR A 20 6.23 -26.24 9.18
CA THR A 20 6.50 -27.36 8.26
C THR A 20 7.51 -26.98 7.19
N PHE A 21 7.33 -25.81 6.57
CA PHE A 21 8.26 -25.28 5.58
C PHE A 21 9.67 -25.12 6.18
N THR A 22 9.78 -24.57 7.38
CA THR A 22 11.06 -24.39 8.07
C THR A 22 11.72 -25.74 8.41
N ALA A 23 10.93 -26.72 8.87
CA ALA A 23 11.43 -28.03 9.24
C ALA A 23 11.93 -28.86 8.04
N ILE A 24 11.29 -28.71 6.88
CA ILE A 24 11.68 -29.43 5.65
C ILE A 24 12.85 -28.72 4.94
N ASN A 25 12.97 -27.41 5.09
CA ASN A 25 13.99 -26.59 4.42
C ASN A 25 15.09 -26.14 5.38
N THR A 26 15.82 -27.09 5.97
CA THR A 26 16.97 -26.81 6.86
C THR A 26 18.24 -26.39 6.12
N GLY A 27 18.20 -26.37 4.78
CA GLY A 27 19.32 -25.98 3.93
C GLY A 27 19.83 -24.57 4.21
N MET A 28 21.15 -24.43 4.19
CA MET A 28 21.83 -23.15 4.22
C MET A 28 22.01 -22.63 2.80
N VAL A 29 21.85 -21.33 2.60
CA VAL A 29 22.06 -20.65 1.32
C VAL A 29 23.14 -19.59 1.49
N ASP A 30 24.07 -19.58 0.54
CA ASP A 30 25.07 -18.54 0.41
C ASP A 30 24.52 -17.39 -0.41
N ILE A 31 24.54 -16.19 0.18
CA ILE A 31 24.12 -14.95 -0.45
C ILE A 31 25.34 -14.09 -0.63
N ASP A 32 25.69 -13.82 -1.88
CA ASP A 32 26.75 -12.90 -2.25
C ASP A 32 26.14 -11.59 -2.75
N LEU A 33 26.26 -10.53 -1.95
CA LEU A 33 25.77 -9.18 -2.25
C LEU A 33 26.86 -8.32 -2.91
N ALA A 34 27.86 -8.96 -3.54
CA ALA A 34 29.09 -8.38 -4.10
C ALA A 34 30.05 -7.75 -3.07
N PHE A 35 29.52 -7.06 -2.06
CA PHE A 35 30.29 -6.43 -0.98
C PHE A 35 30.25 -7.21 0.33
N ALA A 36 29.35 -8.18 0.45
CA ALA A 36 29.18 -8.98 1.65
C ALA A 36 28.65 -10.38 1.29
N LYS A 37 29.17 -11.40 2.00
CA LYS A 37 28.76 -12.79 1.83
C LYS A 37 28.21 -13.33 3.14
N PHE A 38 27.03 -13.94 3.08
CA PHE A 38 26.40 -14.52 4.27
C PHE A 38 25.80 -15.88 3.96
N THR A 39 26.02 -16.83 4.86
CA THR A 39 25.38 -18.14 4.83
C THR A 39 24.28 -18.16 5.88
N LYS A 40 23.02 -18.32 5.46
CA LYS A 40 21.84 -18.30 6.34
C LYS A 40 20.84 -19.39 5.97
N PRO A 41 19.98 -19.83 6.91
CA PRO A 41 18.93 -20.79 6.62
C PRO A 41 17.98 -20.25 5.54
N LEU A 42 17.63 -21.06 4.54
CA LEU A 42 16.72 -20.68 3.45
C LEU A 42 15.41 -20.04 3.95
N PRO A 43 14.73 -20.56 4.99
CA PRO A 43 13.48 -19.97 5.47
C PRO A 43 13.65 -18.54 5.99
N LEU A 44 14.79 -18.25 6.64
CA LEU A 44 15.09 -16.91 7.14
C LEU A 44 15.29 -15.93 5.99
N VAL A 45 16.05 -16.33 4.97
CA VAL A 45 16.35 -15.51 3.79
C VAL A 45 15.06 -15.13 3.04
N LEU A 46 14.20 -16.11 2.80
CA LEU A 46 12.91 -15.88 2.14
C LEU A 46 12.01 -14.98 2.98
N THR A 47 11.93 -15.22 4.30
CA THR A 47 11.10 -14.41 5.20
C THR A 47 11.52 -12.93 5.15
N ILE A 48 12.83 -12.66 5.24
CA ILE A 48 13.36 -11.29 5.17
C ILE A 48 13.08 -10.68 3.79
N THR A 49 13.31 -11.43 2.72
CA THR A 49 13.10 -10.95 1.34
C THR A 49 11.64 -10.57 1.11
N PHE A 50 10.70 -11.42 1.51
CA PHE A 50 9.27 -11.11 1.39
C PHE A 50 8.84 -9.98 2.32
N ALA A 51 9.35 -9.91 3.55
CA ALA A 51 9.06 -8.81 4.46
C ALA A 51 9.51 -7.46 3.89
N LEU A 52 10.71 -7.40 3.32
CA LEU A 52 11.23 -6.20 2.65
C LEU A 52 10.40 -5.83 1.42
N GLY A 53 10.07 -6.80 0.57
CA GLY A 53 9.22 -6.58 -0.60
C GLY A 53 7.83 -6.07 -0.23
N TRP A 54 7.23 -6.64 0.81
CA TRP A 54 5.92 -6.20 1.33
C TRP A 54 5.98 -4.78 1.91
N LEU A 55 6.99 -4.49 2.73
CA LEU A 55 7.19 -3.15 3.28
C LEU A 55 7.39 -2.10 2.18
N PHE A 56 8.20 -2.43 1.17
CA PHE A 56 8.39 -1.58 0.00
C PHE A 56 7.08 -1.36 -0.76
N GLY A 57 6.29 -2.41 -0.98
CA GLY A 57 4.97 -2.31 -1.60
C GLY A 57 4.01 -1.39 -0.85
N ILE A 58 3.96 -1.50 0.49
CA ILE A 58 3.16 -0.60 1.33
C ILE A 58 3.63 0.85 1.17
N LEU A 59 4.94 1.08 1.15
CA LEU A 59 5.51 2.42 0.99
C LEU A 59 5.13 3.04 -0.36
N CYS A 60 5.29 2.27 -1.45
CA CYS A 60 4.88 2.70 -2.79
C CYS A 60 3.38 3.03 -2.85
N MET A 61 2.54 2.16 -2.29
CA MET A 61 1.09 2.36 -2.25
C MET A 61 0.72 3.58 -1.40
N GLY A 62 1.44 3.83 -0.31
CA GLY A 62 1.28 5.04 0.52
C GLY A 62 1.60 6.32 -0.26
N VAL A 63 2.71 6.35 -0.99
CA VAL A 63 3.07 7.49 -1.85
C VAL A 63 2.00 7.73 -2.93
N PHE A 64 1.52 6.67 -3.56
CA PHE A 64 0.45 6.77 -4.57
C PHE A 64 -0.85 7.29 -3.95
N ALA A 65 -1.25 6.79 -2.78
CA ALA A 65 -2.43 7.25 -2.07
C ALA A 65 -2.34 8.73 -1.69
N LEU A 66 -1.18 9.20 -1.24
CA LEU A 66 -0.95 10.62 -0.94
C LEU A 66 -1.13 11.51 -2.18
N LYS A 67 -0.59 11.09 -3.33
CA LYS A 67 -0.81 11.78 -4.61
C LYS A 67 -2.30 11.87 -4.95
N LEU A 68 -3.01 10.75 -4.86
CA LEU A 68 -4.44 10.70 -5.15
C LEU A 68 -5.27 11.58 -4.21
N VAL A 69 -4.92 11.62 -2.93
CA VAL A 69 -5.57 12.53 -1.96
C VAL A 69 -5.31 13.99 -2.31
N ASN A 70 -4.10 14.33 -2.74
CA ASN A 70 -3.76 15.69 -3.15
C ASN A 70 -4.51 16.11 -4.42
N GLU A 71 -4.51 15.26 -5.44
CA GLU A 71 -5.27 15.49 -6.68
C GLU A 71 -6.75 15.70 -6.38
N ARG A 72 -7.36 14.83 -5.55
CA ARG A 72 -8.75 14.98 -5.14
C ARG A 72 -9.02 16.32 -4.44
N ARG A 73 -8.10 16.80 -3.60
CA ARG A 73 -8.22 18.11 -2.93
C ARG A 73 -8.17 19.26 -3.94
N VAL A 74 -7.23 19.21 -4.89
CA VAL A 74 -7.08 20.21 -5.95
C VAL A 74 -8.32 20.25 -6.83
N LEU A 75 -8.79 19.10 -7.34
CA LEU A 75 -9.98 19.01 -8.18
C LEU A 75 -11.22 19.58 -7.48
N ARG A 76 -11.40 19.28 -6.19
CA ARG A 76 -12.53 19.80 -5.41
C ARG A 76 -12.47 21.33 -5.23
N ARG A 77 -11.26 21.88 -5.07
CA ARG A 77 -11.05 23.33 -4.99
C ARG A 77 -11.38 24.00 -6.32
N SER A 78 -10.88 23.46 -7.43
CA SER A 78 -11.16 23.99 -8.77
C SER A 78 -12.65 23.96 -9.10
N LEU A 79 -13.34 22.86 -8.77
CA LEU A 79 -14.79 22.75 -8.96
C LEU A 79 -15.54 23.85 -8.20
N ARG A 80 -15.19 24.09 -6.93
CA ARG A 80 -15.82 25.14 -6.12
C ARG A 80 -15.58 26.54 -6.67
N LEU A 81 -14.37 26.81 -7.20
CA LEU A 81 -14.05 28.10 -7.82
C LEU A 81 -14.87 28.32 -9.10
N SER A 82 -14.90 27.34 -10.01
CA SER A 82 -15.70 27.43 -11.23
C SER A 82 -17.20 27.56 -10.96
N GLN A 83 -17.72 26.88 -9.93
CA GLN A 83 -19.12 27.07 -9.51
C GLN A 83 -19.38 28.49 -9.00
N SER A 84 -18.47 29.05 -8.19
CA SER A 84 -18.57 30.43 -7.71
C SER A 84 -18.56 31.43 -8.86
N GLU A 85 -17.68 31.26 -9.85
CA GLU A 85 -17.60 32.12 -11.03
C GLU A 85 -18.90 32.08 -11.84
N VAL A 86 -19.45 30.89 -12.11
CA VAL A 86 -20.74 30.75 -12.82
C VAL A 86 -21.87 31.40 -12.03
N THR A 87 -21.92 31.23 -10.71
CA THR A 87 -22.94 31.89 -9.87
C THR A 87 -22.78 33.41 -9.89
N SER A 88 -21.56 33.93 -9.78
CA SER A 88 -21.29 35.37 -9.88
C SER A 88 -21.70 35.93 -11.23
N LEU A 89 -21.38 35.25 -12.33
CA LEU A 89 -21.78 35.67 -13.69
C LEU A 89 -23.30 35.64 -13.90
N ARG A 90 -24.00 34.65 -13.33
CA ARG A 90 -25.47 34.58 -13.37
C ARG A 90 -26.16 35.64 -12.50
N GLY A 91 -25.46 36.15 -11.49
CA GLY A 91 -25.96 37.20 -10.59
C GLY A 91 -25.71 38.62 -11.10
N LEU A 92 -24.98 38.78 -12.21
CA LEU A 92 -24.80 40.09 -12.82
C LEU A 92 -26.14 40.57 -13.41
N PRO A 93 -26.61 41.77 -13.06
CA PRO A 93 -27.78 42.36 -13.72
C PRO A 93 -27.47 42.49 -15.22
N LEU A 94 -28.48 42.23 -16.07
CA LEU A 94 -28.40 42.48 -17.52
C LEU A 94 -28.33 44.00 -17.74
N SER A 95 -27.18 44.60 -17.45
CA SER A 95 -26.84 45.97 -17.82
C SER A 95 -26.20 45.87 -19.20
N ASP A 96 -27.04 45.97 -20.23
CA ASP A 96 -26.74 46.43 -21.61
C ASP A 96 -27.79 45.89 -22.59
N ALA A 97 -29.06 46.07 -22.25
CA ALA A 97 -30.16 45.96 -23.21
C ALA A 97 -31.05 47.20 -23.09
N ASP A 98 -30.42 48.37 -23.22
CA ASP A 98 -31.05 49.64 -23.62
C ASP A 98 -30.24 50.23 -24.79
#